data_AF-E5WZ93-F1
#
_entry.id   AF-E5WZ93-F1
#
_cell.length_a   1.000
_cell.length_b   1.000
_cell.length_c   1.000
_cell.angle_alpha   90.00
_cell.angle_beta   90.00
_cell.angle_gamma   90.00
#
_symmetry.space_group_name_H-M   'P 1'
#
loop_
_entity.id
_entity.type
_entity.pdbx_description
1 polymer ?
#
loop_
_entity_poly.entity_id
_entity_poly.type
_entity_poly.pdbx_seq_one_letter_code
_entity_poly.pdbx_strand_id
1 'polypeptide(L)'
;MKTDKGFFTFRKISLSLHKKILLSYLCLLILTCGLVSIIFVERAKVRESERILKSINTVRRSIDDVHFAIIRLCTKGESVISWDNSDFNIYHQYRLSVDSLLQDMKVKCSGFVLPHQIDSLCDLLYKKEINLGYIMNTVKSREKSDSIFANKLPVIAKETVRMKTISQKKKGIAGLFGKKEIVQIPYYTNELRTFNDKLIFEIDKQNAQVETYMDSLRLQNKLLNNKLYDFVSFWDCQIQKSFTERNIRLSEAWQSSFYQFIAVVSIAVVILIIFF
;
A
#
# COMPACT_ATOMS: atom_id res chain seq x y z
N MET A 1 71.51 -12.57 -54.98
CA MET A 1 71.08 -11.15 -54.98
C MET A 1 70.08 -10.97 -56.13
N LYS A 2 68.83 -10.57 -55.83
CA LYS A 2 67.73 -10.15 -56.72
C LYS A 2 67.21 -11.18 -57.75
N THR A 3 65.92 -11.37 -57.98
CA THR A 3 64.67 -11.05 -57.28
C THR A 3 63.61 -11.86 -58.04
N ASP A 4 62.89 -12.71 -57.32
CA ASP A 4 61.67 -13.35 -57.77
C ASP A 4 60.59 -12.26 -57.96
N LYS A 5 59.95 -12.21 -59.14
CA LYS A 5 58.74 -11.41 -59.36
C LYS A 5 57.73 -12.28 -60.08
N GLY A 6 57.03 -13.05 -59.25
CA GLY A 6 55.83 -13.79 -59.58
C GLY A 6 54.81 -12.90 -60.29
N PHE A 7 54.39 -13.41 -61.44
CA PHE A 7 53.36 -12.90 -62.31
C PHE A 7 51.99 -13.20 -61.66
N PHE A 8 51.41 -12.24 -60.93
CA PHE A 8 49.99 -12.29 -60.56
C PHE A 8 49.23 -11.29 -61.42
N THR A 9 48.87 -11.73 -62.63
CA THR A 9 47.89 -11.06 -63.47
C THR A 9 46.50 -11.33 -62.92
N PHE A 10 45.90 -10.33 -62.28
CA PHE A 10 44.47 -10.33 -61.97
C PHE A 10 43.69 -10.34 -63.29
N ARG A 11 43.11 -11.51 -63.63
CA ARG A 11 42.31 -11.71 -64.84
C ARG A 11 41.06 -10.83 -64.78
N LYS A 12 41.07 -9.71 -65.51
CA LYS A 12 39.92 -8.82 -65.70
C LYS A 12 38.81 -9.57 -66.46
N ILE A 13 37.78 -10.03 -65.75
CA ILE A 13 36.63 -10.72 -66.37
C ILE A 13 35.82 -9.67 -67.15
N SER A 14 35.87 -9.70 -68.48
CA SER A 14 35.10 -8.80 -69.35
C SER A 14 33.64 -9.25 -69.44
N LEU A 15 32.83 -8.95 -68.42
CA LEU A 15 31.39 -9.14 -68.48
C LEU A 15 30.73 -8.14 -69.46
N SER A 16 29.86 -8.66 -70.33
CA SER A 16 28.98 -7.88 -71.20
C SER A 16 28.17 -6.85 -70.39
N LEU A 17 27.96 -5.65 -70.96
CA LEU A 17 27.23 -4.53 -70.36
C LEU A 17 25.88 -4.96 -69.75
N HIS A 18 25.17 -5.86 -70.42
CA HIS A 18 23.88 -6.39 -69.96
C HIS A 18 23.99 -7.14 -68.61
N LYS A 19 25.07 -7.93 -68.44
CA LYS A 19 25.34 -8.66 -67.19
C LYS A 19 25.72 -7.71 -66.05
N LYS A 20 26.42 -6.60 -66.34
CA LYS A 20 26.76 -5.56 -65.35
C LYS A 20 25.51 -4.83 -64.85
N ILE A 21 24.60 -4.49 -65.75
CA ILE A 21 23.33 -3.84 -65.40
C ILE A 21 22.46 -4.78 -64.56
N LEU A 22 22.29 -6.04 -65.00
CA LEU A 22 21.49 -7.04 -64.26
C LEU A 22 22.06 -7.29 -62.84
N LEU A 23 23.37 -7.32 -62.70
CA LEU A 23 24.02 -7.51 -61.40
C LEU A 23 23.89 -6.29 -60.48
N SER A 24 23.93 -5.07 -61.03
CA SER A 24 23.68 -3.84 -60.26
C SER A 24 22.27 -3.87 -59.64
N TYR A 25 21.27 -4.28 -60.43
CA TYR A 25 19.91 -4.47 -59.91
C TYR A 25 19.82 -5.58 -58.87
N LEU A 26 20.56 -6.68 -59.04
CA LEU A 26 20.64 -7.74 -58.03
C LEU A 26 21.25 -7.25 -56.71
N CYS A 27 22.30 -6.43 -56.78
CA CYS A 27 22.93 -5.83 -55.59
C CYS A 27 21.98 -4.88 -54.86
N LEU A 28 21.23 -4.05 -55.60
CA LEU A 28 20.19 -3.18 -55.03
C LEU A 28 19.07 -3.99 -54.36
N LEU A 29 18.67 -5.11 -54.96
CA LEU A 29 17.64 -6.00 -54.40
C LEU A 29 18.12 -6.64 -53.08
N ILE A 30 19.37 -7.11 -53.03
CA ILE A 30 19.96 -7.66 -51.80
C ILE A 30 20.03 -6.60 -50.70
N LEU A 31 20.47 -5.38 -51.03
CA LEU A 31 20.56 -4.28 -50.06
C LEU A 31 19.19 -3.86 -49.52
N THR A 32 18.19 -3.73 -50.40
CA THR A 32 16.81 -3.39 -50.00
C THR A 32 16.16 -4.51 -49.18
N CYS A 33 16.37 -5.77 -49.55
CA CYS A 33 15.92 -6.92 -48.76
C CYS A 33 16.56 -6.96 -47.35
N GLY A 34 17.85 -6.63 -47.26
CA GLY A 34 18.56 -6.46 -45.99
C GLY A 34 17.95 -5.35 -45.12
N LEU A 35 17.70 -4.17 -45.69
CA LEU A 35 17.06 -3.05 -44.98
C LEU A 35 15.66 -3.43 -44.48
N VAL A 36 14.85 -4.08 -45.31
CA VAL A 36 13.50 -4.55 -44.92
C VAL A 36 13.57 -5.57 -43.79
N SER A 37 14.54 -6.50 -43.83
CA SER A 37 14.73 -7.51 -42.79
C SER A 37 15.12 -6.88 -41.45
N ILE A 38 16.02 -5.90 -41.45
CA ILE A 38 16.42 -5.15 -40.25
C ILE A 38 15.20 -4.42 -39.66
N ILE A 39 14.46 -3.68 -40.49
CA ILE A 39 13.27 -2.96 -40.07
C ILE A 39 12.22 -3.92 -39.48
N PHE A 40 12.01 -5.09 -40.10
CA PHE A 40 11.04 -6.06 -39.61
C PHE A 40 11.41 -6.60 -38.22
N VAL A 41 12.69 -6.92 -38.01
CA VAL A 41 13.21 -7.39 -36.72
C VAL A 41 13.14 -6.29 -35.66
N GLU A 42 13.54 -5.06 -35.99
CA GLU A 42 13.42 -3.92 -35.07
C GLU A 42 11.97 -3.64 -34.69
N ARG A 43 11.04 -3.67 -35.66
CA ARG A 43 9.60 -3.47 -35.39
C ARG A 43 9.02 -4.57 -34.49
N ALA A 44 9.44 -5.82 -34.66
CA ALA A 44 9.06 -6.90 -33.75
C ALA A 44 9.57 -6.66 -32.32
N LYS A 45 10.82 -6.21 -32.18
CA LYS A 45 11.44 -5.88 -30.89
C LYS A 45 10.78 -4.68 -30.19
N VAL A 46 10.46 -3.61 -30.94
CA VAL A 46 9.76 -2.43 -30.40
C VAL A 46 8.38 -2.82 -29.87
N ARG A 47 7.62 -3.63 -30.62
CA ARG A 47 6.29 -4.11 -30.17
C ARG A 47 6.35 -4.97 -28.91
N GLU A 48 7.41 -5.76 -28.75
CA GLU A 48 7.60 -6.55 -27.53
C GLU A 48 7.94 -5.64 -26.34
N SER A 49 8.85 -4.67 -26.52
CA SER A 49 9.20 -3.69 -25.50
C SER A 49 8.00 -2.84 -25.04
N GLU A 50 7.15 -2.41 -25.98
CA GLU A 50 5.91 -1.68 -25.67
C GLU A 50 4.92 -2.51 -24.85
N ARG A 51 4.76 -3.80 -25.16
CA ARG A 51 3.90 -4.71 -24.38
C ARG A 51 4.43 -4.87 -22.95
N ILE A 52 5.75 -4.97 -22.80
CA ILE A 52 6.40 -5.07 -21.49
C ILE A 52 6.19 -3.78 -20.69
N LEU A 53 6.47 -2.61 -21.29
CA LEU A 53 6.28 -1.32 -20.65
C LEU A 53 4.82 -1.11 -20.22
N LYS A 54 3.86 -1.53 -21.04
CA LYS A 54 2.43 -1.53 -20.67
C LYS A 54 2.13 -2.43 -19.48
N SER A 55 2.69 -3.64 -19.42
CA SER A 55 2.50 -4.54 -18.29
C SER A 55 3.08 -3.98 -16.98
N ILE A 56 4.30 -3.43 -17.00
CA ILE A 56 4.94 -2.78 -15.84
C ILE A 56 4.13 -1.58 -15.37
N ASN A 57 3.69 -0.72 -16.30
CA ASN A 57 2.86 0.44 -15.94
C ASN A 57 1.51 0.03 -15.35
N THR A 58 0.91 -1.06 -15.83
CA THR A 58 -0.34 -1.60 -15.29
C THR A 58 -0.14 -2.05 -13.85
N VAL A 59 0.90 -2.84 -13.61
CA VAL A 59 1.28 -3.30 -12.27
C VAL A 59 1.53 -2.12 -11.33
N ARG A 60 2.36 -1.15 -11.74
CA ARG A 60 2.71 0.01 -10.93
C ARG A 60 1.48 0.80 -10.51
N ARG A 61 0.57 1.08 -11.46
CA ARG A 61 -0.69 1.76 -11.15
C ARG A 61 -1.54 0.97 -10.17
N SER A 62 -1.68 -0.35 -10.35
CA SER A 62 -2.42 -1.18 -9.40
C SER A 62 -1.81 -1.16 -7.99
N ILE A 63 -0.48 -1.10 -7.87
CA ILE A 63 0.19 -0.94 -6.57
C ILE A 63 -0.13 0.42 -5.96
N ASP A 64 0.04 1.50 -6.72
CA ASP A 64 -0.22 2.86 -6.25
C ASP A 64 -1.68 2.98 -5.78
N ASP A 65 -2.62 2.46 -6.57
CA ASP A 65 -4.05 2.45 -6.24
C ASP A 65 -4.33 1.69 -4.93
N VAL A 66 -3.77 0.47 -4.76
CA VAL A 66 -3.87 -0.29 -3.50
C VAL A 66 -3.28 0.49 -2.34
N HIS A 67 -2.08 1.06 -2.53
CA HIS A 67 -1.35 1.75 -1.47
C HIS A 67 -2.13 2.97 -0.98
N PHE A 68 -2.60 3.81 -1.90
CA PHE A 68 -3.44 4.96 -1.57
C PHE A 68 -4.77 4.55 -0.96
N ALA A 69 -5.40 3.49 -1.47
CA ALA A 69 -6.66 2.98 -0.93
C ALA A 69 -6.51 2.51 0.52
N ILE A 70 -5.43 1.78 0.84
CA ILE A 70 -5.10 1.31 2.19
C ILE A 70 -4.77 2.47 3.11
N ILE A 71 -3.94 3.44 2.69
CA ILE A 71 -3.65 4.63 3.50
C ILE A 71 -4.94 5.35 3.87
N ARG A 72 -5.80 5.60 2.88
CA ARG A 72 -7.07 6.30 3.10
C ARG A 72 -8.01 5.51 4.01
N LEU A 73 -8.03 4.17 3.90
CA LEU A 73 -8.77 3.30 4.80
C LEU A 73 -8.21 3.40 6.22
N CYS A 74 -6.88 3.43 6.38
CA CYS A 74 -6.24 3.61 7.68
C CYS A 74 -6.57 4.95 8.31
N THR A 75 -6.45 6.06 7.57
CA THR A 75 -6.74 7.41 8.05
C THR A 75 -8.20 7.56 8.47
N LYS A 76 -9.15 6.97 7.73
CA LYS A 76 -10.56 6.98 8.15
C LYS A 76 -10.73 6.38 9.54
N GLY A 77 -10.05 5.26 9.82
CA GLY A 77 -10.10 4.55 11.11
C GLY A 77 -9.52 5.32 12.30
N GLU A 78 -8.76 6.40 12.09
CA GLU A 78 -8.20 7.21 13.18
C GLU A 78 -9.29 7.97 13.95
N SER A 79 -10.42 8.24 13.30
CA SER A 79 -11.57 8.96 13.88
C SER A 79 -12.59 8.05 14.59
N VAL A 80 -12.25 6.80 14.89
CA VAL A 80 -13.18 5.78 15.43
C VAL A 80 -13.91 6.19 16.70
N ILE A 81 -13.30 7.07 17.51
CA ILE A 81 -13.88 7.55 18.77
C ILE A 81 -15.15 8.39 18.52
N SER A 82 -15.25 9.06 17.37
CA SER A 82 -16.41 9.90 17.04
C SER A 82 -17.44 9.21 16.15
N TRP A 83 -17.27 7.92 15.85
CA TRP A 83 -18.10 7.22 14.88
C TRP A 83 -19.50 6.89 15.39
N ASP A 84 -20.48 7.07 14.52
CA ASP A 84 -21.78 6.46 14.65
C ASP A 84 -21.94 5.17 13.80
N ASN A 85 -23.14 4.58 13.80
CA ASN A 85 -23.37 3.32 13.05
C ASN A 85 -23.30 3.55 11.53
N SER A 86 -23.62 4.74 11.07
CA SER A 86 -23.49 5.13 9.66
C SER A 86 -22.02 5.27 9.27
N ASP A 87 -21.18 5.86 10.13
CA ASP A 87 -19.74 5.98 9.90
C ASP A 87 -19.07 4.60 9.80
N PHE A 88 -19.43 3.69 10.71
CA PHE A 88 -18.94 2.30 10.65
C PHE A 88 -19.37 1.60 9.36
N ASN A 89 -20.62 1.79 8.91
CA ASN A 89 -21.07 1.21 7.64
C ASN A 89 -20.33 1.82 6.44
N ILE A 90 -20.07 3.13 6.44
CA ILE A 90 -19.27 3.79 5.40
C ILE A 90 -17.85 3.21 5.38
N TYR A 91 -17.25 3.01 6.55
CA TYR A 91 -15.95 2.37 6.67
C TYR A 91 -15.97 0.95 6.10
N HIS A 92 -16.99 0.17 6.46
CA HIS A 92 -17.17 -1.21 6.01
C HIS A 92 -17.31 -1.33 4.49
N GLN A 93 -18.15 -0.49 3.88
CA GLN A 93 -18.30 -0.43 2.42
C GLN A 93 -16.99 -0.04 1.74
N TYR A 94 -16.26 0.92 2.31
CA TYR A 94 -14.96 1.31 1.77
C TYR A 94 -13.94 0.17 1.88
N ARG A 95 -13.91 -0.56 3.00
CA ARG A 95 -13.04 -1.73 3.20
C ARG A 95 -13.34 -2.85 2.20
N LEU A 96 -14.62 -3.13 1.92
CA LEU A 96 -15.00 -4.08 0.85
C LEU A 96 -14.54 -3.62 -0.54
N SER A 97 -14.56 -2.31 -0.82
CA SER A 97 -14.00 -1.76 -2.06
C SER A 97 -12.49 -1.96 -2.14
N VAL A 98 -11.77 -1.79 -1.03
CA VAL A 98 -10.32 -2.08 -0.96
C VAL A 98 -10.05 -3.57 -1.18
N ASP A 99 -10.83 -4.46 -0.55
CA ASP A 99 -10.72 -5.91 -0.77
C ASP A 99 -10.93 -6.26 -2.25
N SER A 100 -11.93 -5.65 -2.89
CA SER A 100 -12.20 -5.87 -4.32
C SER A 100 -11.03 -5.41 -5.19
N LEU A 101 -10.42 -4.27 -4.87
CA LEU A 101 -9.25 -3.73 -5.57
C LEU A 101 -8.02 -4.63 -5.40
N LEU A 102 -7.83 -5.16 -4.19
CA LEU A 102 -6.81 -6.17 -3.89
C LEU A 102 -7.02 -7.46 -4.70
N GLN A 103 -8.25 -7.96 -4.80
CA GLN A 103 -8.55 -9.15 -5.62
C GLN A 103 -8.39 -8.90 -7.13
N ASP A 104 -8.76 -7.72 -7.61
CA ASP A 104 -8.54 -7.31 -9.00
C ASP A 104 -7.04 -7.28 -9.34
N MET A 105 -6.22 -6.74 -8.43
CA MET A 105 -4.75 -6.76 -8.54
C MET A 105 -4.21 -8.20 -8.59
N LYS A 106 -4.74 -9.11 -7.78
CA LYS A 106 -4.38 -10.54 -7.76
C LYS A 106 -4.52 -11.17 -9.14
N VAL A 107 -5.59 -10.83 -9.87
CA VAL A 107 -5.86 -11.35 -11.22
C VAL A 107 -5.00 -10.64 -12.27
N LYS A 108 -5.01 -9.31 -12.28
CA LYS A 108 -4.29 -8.49 -13.28
C LYS A 108 -2.78 -8.69 -13.24
N CYS A 109 -2.25 -8.99 -12.06
CA CYS A 109 -0.82 -9.05 -11.82
C CYS A 109 -0.34 -10.43 -11.34
N SER A 110 -1.06 -11.49 -11.69
CA SER A 110 -0.84 -12.89 -11.25
C SER A 110 0.59 -13.44 -11.47
N GLY A 111 1.35 -12.87 -12.41
CA GLY A 111 2.75 -13.24 -12.67
C GLY A 111 3.78 -12.51 -11.79
N PHE A 112 3.34 -11.56 -10.97
CA PHE A 112 4.22 -10.70 -10.19
C PHE A 112 3.82 -10.56 -8.71
N VAL A 113 2.53 -10.80 -8.36
CA VAL A 113 2.06 -10.90 -6.96
C VAL A 113 2.06 -12.34 -6.49
N LEU A 114 2.33 -12.56 -5.20
CA LEU A 114 1.91 -13.80 -4.55
C LEU A 114 0.47 -13.67 -4.02
N PRO A 115 -0.45 -14.55 -4.44
CA PRO A 115 -1.81 -14.64 -3.90
C PRO A 115 -1.90 -14.57 -2.37
N HIS A 116 -1.00 -15.28 -1.67
CA HIS A 116 -1.02 -15.36 -0.21
C HIS A 116 -0.77 -14.00 0.48
N GLN A 117 0.00 -13.11 -0.14
CA GLN A 117 0.30 -11.79 0.44
C GLN A 117 -0.95 -10.91 0.43
N ILE A 118 -1.70 -10.97 -0.68
CA ILE A 118 -2.99 -10.27 -0.81
C ILE A 118 -4.00 -10.81 0.20
N ASP A 119 -4.11 -12.14 0.30
CA ASP A 119 -5.06 -12.76 1.23
C ASP A 119 -4.73 -12.42 2.70
N SER A 120 -3.43 -12.36 3.05
CA SER A 120 -2.99 -11.89 4.37
C SER A 120 -3.29 -10.41 4.62
N LEU A 121 -3.20 -9.56 3.60
CA LEU A 121 -3.57 -8.14 3.69
C LEU A 121 -5.07 -7.98 3.94
N CYS A 122 -5.93 -8.68 3.18
CA CYS A 122 -7.37 -8.69 3.39
C CYS A 122 -7.75 -9.14 4.81
N ASP A 123 -7.14 -10.22 5.32
CA ASP A 123 -7.40 -10.71 6.68
C ASP A 123 -7.01 -9.67 7.76
N LEU A 124 -5.89 -8.97 7.58
CA LEU A 124 -5.48 -7.89 8.50
C LEU A 124 -6.45 -6.70 8.46
N LEU A 125 -6.93 -6.32 7.27
CA LEU A 125 -7.91 -5.25 7.12
C LEU A 125 -9.25 -5.63 7.77
N TYR A 126 -9.69 -6.87 7.61
CA TYR A 126 -10.88 -7.40 8.27
C TYR A 126 -10.75 -7.38 9.79
N LYS A 127 -9.64 -7.88 10.35
CA LYS A 127 -9.38 -7.86 11.80
C LYS A 127 -9.35 -6.43 12.36
N LYS A 128 -8.81 -5.49 11.60
CA LYS A 128 -8.82 -4.06 11.96
C LYS A 128 -10.24 -3.51 12.01
N GLU A 129 -11.08 -3.79 11.02
CA GLU A 129 -12.50 -3.39 11.00
C GLU A 129 -13.24 -3.87 12.25
N ILE A 130 -13.09 -5.15 12.60
CA ILE A 130 -13.73 -5.75 13.78
C ILE A 130 -13.32 -5.02 15.06
N ASN A 131 -12.03 -4.74 15.24
CA ASN A 131 -11.53 -4.00 16.40
C ASN A 131 -12.03 -2.56 16.47
N LEU A 132 -12.10 -1.87 15.33
CA LEU A 132 -12.69 -0.53 15.28
C LEU A 132 -14.17 -0.55 15.68
N GLY A 133 -14.91 -1.57 15.26
CA GLY A 133 -16.29 -1.79 15.69
C GLY A 133 -16.42 -1.99 17.21
N TYR A 134 -15.51 -2.75 17.83
CA TYR A 134 -15.48 -2.90 19.29
C TYR A 134 -15.16 -1.59 20.02
N ILE A 135 -14.18 -0.82 19.56
CA ILE A 135 -13.82 0.48 20.14
C ILE A 135 -15.02 1.42 20.09
N MET A 136 -15.62 1.57 18.92
CA MET A 136 -16.79 2.42 18.71
C MET A 136 -17.95 2.02 19.62
N ASN A 137 -18.29 0.74 19.70
CA ASN A 137 -19.38 0.26 20.57
C ASN A 137 -19.08 0.52 22.05
N THR A 138 -17.82 0.38 22.46
CA THR A 138 -17.38 0.64 23.84
C THR A 138 -17.49 2.13 24.17
N VAL A 139 -17.04 3.01 23.28
CA VAL A 139 -17.15 4.47 23.44
C VAL A 139 -18.62 4.90 23.54
N LYS A 140 -19.50 4.40 22.66
CA LYS A 140 -20.93 4.67 22.74
C LYS A 140 -21.58 4.18 24.03
N SER A 141 -21.15 3.01 24.53
CA SER A 141 -21.64 2.48 25.80
C SER A 141 -21.20 3.36 26.98
N ARG A 142 -19.98 3.92 26.90
CA ARG A 142 -19.46 4.89 27.86
C ARG A 142 -20.29 6.17 27.87
N GLU A 143 -20.54 6.79 26.73
CA GLU A 143 -21.35 8.02 26.65
C GLU A 143 -22.77 7.84 27.23
N LYS A 144 -23.39 6.68 26.98
CA LYS A 144 -24.68 6.32 27.56
C LYS A 144 -24.59 6.13 29.08
N SER A 145 -23.52 5.51 29.57
CA SER A 145 -23.31 5.29 31.00
C SER A 145 -23.05 6.62 31.72
N ASP A 146 -22.14 7.43 31.17
CA ASP A 146 -21.78 8.76 31.70
C ASP A 146 -22.99 9.69 31.75
N SER A 147 -23.87 9.68 30.74
CA SER A 147 -25.13 10.44 30.80
C SER A 147 -26.10 9.93 31.87
N ILE A 148 -26.21 8.61 32.07
CA ILE A 148 -27.01 8.03 33.17
C ILE A 148 -26.44 8.44 34.53
N PHE A 149 -25.13 8.39 34.71
CA PHE A 149 -24.47 8.77 35.96
C PHE A 149 -24.53 10.28 36.21
N ALA A 150 -24.30 11.12 35.20
CA ALA A 150 -24.42 12.56 35.28
C ALA A 150 -25.86 13.00 35.65
N ASN A 151 -26.87 12.26 35.21
CA ASN A 151 -28.27 12.53 35.56
C ASN A 151 -28.64 12.01 36.97
N LYS A 152 -28.01 10.92 37.43
CA LYS A 152 -28.28 10.33 38.76
C LYS A 152 -27.48 10.95 39.90
N LEU A 153 -26.27 11.45 39.64
CA LEU A 153 -25.41 12.09 40.64
C LEU A 153 -26.12 13.22 41.40
N PRO A 154 -26.78 14.18 40.72
CA PRO A 154 -27.46 15.29 41.37
C PRO A 154 -28.68 14.85 42.19
N VAL A 155 -29.36 13.77 41.76
CA VAL A 155 -30.53 13.21 42.44
C VAL A 155 -30.09 12.53 43.74
N ILE A 156 -29.10 11.65 43.66
CA ILE A 156 -28.58 10.94 44.83
C ILE A 156 -27.92 11.93 45.80
N ALA A 157 -27.17 12.93 45.31
CA ALA A 157 -26.58 13.96 46.16
C ALA A 157 -27.65 14.78 46.91
N LYS A 158 -28.79 15.09 46.28
CA LYS A 158 -29.92 15.76 46.95
C LYS A 158 -30.58 14.89 48.02
N GLU A 159 -30.70 13.59 47.79
CA GLU A 159 -31.37 12.65 48.70
C GLU A 159 -30.47 12.20 49.87
N THR A 160 -29.14 12.20 49.69
CA THR A 160 -28.18 11.64 50.64
C THR A 160 -27.42 12.68 51.46
N VAL A 161 -27.39 13.96 51.06
CA VAL A 161 -26.85 15.03 51.91
C VAL A 161 -27.84 15.31 53.04
N ARG A 162 -27.65 14.66 54.19
CA ARG A 162 -28.46 14.90 55.40
C ARG A 162 -27.78 15.94 56.29
N MET A 163 -28.57 16.88 56.79
CA MET A 163 -28.10 17.88 57.75
C MET A 163 -28.08 17.25 59.15
N LYS A 164 -26.91 17.15 59.78
CA LYS A 164 -26.79 16.76 61.18
C LYS A 164 -26.86 18.01 62.04
N THR A 165 -27.90 18.11 62.84
CA THR A 165 -28.07 19.19 63.81
C THR A 165 -27.16 18.94 65.01
N ILE A 166 -26.12 19.75 65.18
CA ILE A 166 -25.22 19.66 66.33
C ILE A 166 -25.41 20.91 67.18
N SER A 167 -25.81 20.71 68.45
CA SER A 167 -25.89 21.79 69.42
C SER A 167 -24.49 22.10 69.96
N GLN A 168 -23.83 23.14 69.45
CA GLN A 168 -22.59 23.62 70.05
C GLN A 168 -22.88 24.67 71.14
N LYS A 169 -22.19 24.53 72.28
CA LYS A 169 -22.17 25.56 73.33
C LYS A 169 -21.10 26.59 72.97
N LYS A 170 -21.50 27.87 72.87
CA LYS A 170 -20.55 28.98 72.72
C LYS A 170 -19.62 29.04 73.94
N LYS A 171 -18.30 29.08 73.73
CA LYS A 171 -17.33 29.44 74.79
C LYS A 171 -17.26 30.97 74.84
N GLY A 172 -17.88 31.56 75.85
CA GLY A 172 -17.79 32.99 76.18
C GLY A 172 -17.73 33.16 77.69
N ILE A 173 -16.88 34.10 78.14
CA ILE A 173 -16.64 34.41 79.55
C ILE A 173 -17.84 35.19 80.09
N ALA A 174 -18.71 34.49 80.80
CA ALA A 174 -19.50 34.96 81.95
C ALA A 174 -20.58 33.92 82.21
N GLY A 175 -20.52 33.27 83.37
CA GLY A 175 -21.53 32.32 83.80
C GLY A 175 -22.89 33.02 83.94
N LEU A 176 -23.87 32.60 83.13
CA LEU A 176 -25.14 32.04 83.59
C LEU A 176 -26.13 31.73 82.46
N PHE A 177 -25.89 32.15 81.21
CA PHE A 177 -26.76 31.79 80.07
C PHE A 177 -25.94 31.46 78.82
N GLY A 178 -25.38 30.25 78.77
CA GLY A 178 -24.77 29.70 77.56
C GLY A 178 -25.83 29.39 76.51
N LYS A 179 -26.15 30.36 75.65
CA LYS A 179 -27.07 30.18 74.50
C LYS A 179 -26.52 29.03 73.64
N LYS A 180 -27.31 27.96 73.49
CA LYS A 180 -27.00 26.85 72.58
C LYS A 180 -27.27 27.32 71.15
N GLU A 181 -26.27 27.24 70.28
CA GLU A 181 -26.43 27.54 68.88
C GLU A 181 -26.62 26.23 68.11
N ILE A 182 -27.73 26.17 67.37
CA ILE A 182 -28.10 25.00 66.59
C ILE A 182 -27.44 25.17 65.21
N VAL A 183 -26.30 24.52 65.02
CA VAL A 183 -25.58 24.56 63.73
C VAL A 183 -25.94 23.29 62.96
N GLN A 184 -26.50 23.48 61.76
CA GLN A 184 -26.75 22.38 60.83
C GLN A 184 -25.49 22.16 60.00
N ILE A 185 -24.83 21.01 60.18
CA ILE A 185 -23.64 20.65 59.41
C ILE A 185 -24.06 19.56 58.42
N PRO A 186 -23.81 19.72 57.11
CA PRO A 186 -24.05 18.65 56.14
C PRO A 186 -23.14 17.46 56.44
N TYR A 187 -23.69 16.25 56.45
CA TYR A 187 -22.95 14.99 56.60
C TYR A 187 -23.19 14.07 55.40
N TYR A 188 -22.11 13.49 54.87
CA TYR A 188 -22.11 12.56 53.74
C TYR A 188 -22.50 11.15 54.19
N THR A 189 -23.49 10.52 53.55
CA THR A 189 -23.91 9.15 53.89
C THR A 189 -23.02 8.09 53.25
N ASN A 190 -23.02 6.88 53.82
CA ASN A 190 -22.36 5.70 53.26
C ASN A 190 -22.91 5.34 51.87
N GLU A 191 -24.18 5.65 51.58
CA GLU A 191 -24.82 5.40 50.28
C GLU A 191 -24.13 6.18 49.15
N LEU A 192 -23.83 7.46 49.36
CA LEU A 192 -23.11 8.27 48.37
C LEU A 192 -21.70 7.73 48.14
N ARG A 193 -21.03 7.27 49.21
CA ARG A 193 -19.71 6.62 49.10
C ARG A 193 -19.77 5.33 48.28
N THR A 194 -20.70 4.43 48.59
CA THR A 194 -20.87 3.18 47.85
C THR A 194 -21.24 3.40 46.39
N PHE A 195 -22.03 4.44 46.09
CA PHE A 195 -22.37 4.81 44.73
C PHE A 195 -21.14 5.34 43.98
N ASN A 196 -20.35 6.23 44.61
CA ASN A 196 -19.11 6.73 44.05
C ASN A 196 -18.08 5.61 43.80
N ASP A 197 -17.91 4.70 44.76
CA ASP A 197 -16.99 3.55 44.62
C ASP A 197 -17.41 2.64 43.46
N LYS A 198 -18.72 2.38 43.31
CA LYS A 198 -19.27 1.62 42.18
C LYS A 198 -19.05 2.33 40.84
N LEU A 199 -19.19 3.65 40.82
CA LEU A 199 -18.99 4.46 39.62
C LEU A 199 -17.51 4.45 39.19
N ILE A 200 -16.59 4.64 40.13
CA ILE A 200 -15.14 4.54 39.89
C ILE A 200 -14.79 3.15 39.35
N PHE A 201 -15.32 2.09 39.97
CA PHE A 201 -15.09 0.71 39.50
C PHE A 201 -15.54 0.48 38.05
N GLU A 202 -16.72 0.97 37.67
CA GLU A 202 -17.21 0.84 36.29
C GLU A 202 -16.40 1.69 35.30
N ILE A 203 -15.95 2.88 35.70
CA ILE A 203 -15.03 3.72 34.90
C ILE A 203 -13.70 2.99 34.67
N ASP A 204 -13.08 2.46 35.73
CA ASP A 204 -11.79 1.78 35.66
C ASP A 204 -11.87 0.53 34.79
N LYS A 205 -12.93 -0.27 34.94
CA LYS A 205 -13.18 -1.45 34.12
C LYS A 205 -13.31 -1.09 32.63
N GLN A 206 -14.04 -0.03 32.30
CA GLN A 206 -14.20 0.41 30.91
C GLN A 206 -12.90 0.99 30.33
N ASN A 207 -12.16 1.78 31.11
CA ASN A 207 -10.86 2.32 30.68
C ASN A 207 -9.87 1.19 30.36
N ALA A 208 -9.78 0.16 31.22
CA ALA A 208 -8.91 -1.00 30.97
C ALA A 208 -9.30 -1.77 29.69
N GLN A 209 -10.60 -1.89 29.40
CA GLN A 209 -11.07 -2.50 28.15
C GLN A 209 -10.66 -1.68 26.92
N VAL A 210 -10.89 -0.37 26.95
CA VAL A 210 -10.51 0.54 25.86
C VAL A 210 -9.00 0.51 25.62
N GLU A 211 -8.19 0.52 26.68
CA GLU A 211 -6.72 0.42 26.60
C GLU A 211 -6.29 -0.87 25.91
N THR A 212 -6.88 -2.01 26.29
CA THR A 212 -6.60 -3.31 25.66
C THR A 212 -6.88 -3.30 24.14
N TYR A 213 -8.00 -2.69 23.73
CA TYR A 213 -8.33 -2.59 22.30
C TYR A 213 -7.44 -1.58 21.57
N MET A 214 -7.03 -0.48 22.20
CA MET A 214 -6.06 0.46 21.63
C MET A 214 -4.70 -0.21 21.40
N ASP A 215 -4.23 -1.02 22.33
CA ASP A 215 -2.98 -1.78 22.19
C ASP A 215 -3.07 -2.79 21.05
N SER A 216 -4.17 -3.53 20.97
CA SER A 216 -4.46 -4.45 19.86
C SER A 216 -4.47 -3.73 18.51
N LEU A 217 -5.11 -2.56 18.44
CA LEU A 217 -5.16 -1.73 17.23
C LEU A 217 -3.76 -1.19 16.85
N ARG A 218 -2.95 -0.78 17.84
CA ARG A 218 -1.57 -0.33 17.62
C ARG A 218 -0.70 -1.45 17.06
N LEU A 219 -0.83 -2.66 17.61
CA LEU A 219 -0.14 -3.85 17.12
C LEU A 219 -0.57 -4.18 15.68
N GLN A 220 -1.87 -4.18 15.40
CA GLN A 220 -2.39 -4.45 14.06
C GLN A 220 -1.96 -3.40 13.04
N ASN A 221 -1.95 -2.12 13.40
CA ASN A 221 -1.44 -1.05 12.52
C ASN A 221 0.05 -1.26 12.21
N LYS A 222 0.86 -1.68 13.19
CA LYS A 222 2.27 -2.03 12.97
C LYS A 222 2.40 -3.24 12.04
N LEU A 223 1.61 -4.28 12.24
CA LEU A 223 1.62 -5.47 11.38
C LEU A 223 1.17 -5.14 9.95
N LEU A 224 0.14 -4.31 9.80
CA LEU A 224 -0.36 -3.86 8.50
C LEU A 224 0.69 -3.02 7.76
N ASN A 225 1.34 -2.06 8.43
CA ASN A 225 2.43 -1.29 7.84
C ASN A 225 3.60 -2.17 7.42
N ASN A 226 4.01 -3.13 8.27
CA ASN A 226 5.07 -4.06 7.92
C ASN A 226 4.68 -4.92 6.71
N LYS A 227 3.46 -5.46 6.68
CA LYS A 227 2.99 -6.27 5.54
C LYS A 227 2.87 -5.46 4.25
N LEU A 228 2.44 -4.20 4.34
CA LEU A 228 2.38 -3.31 3.19
C LEU A 228 3.78 -2.98 2.68
N TYR A 229 4.75 -2.78 3.58
CA TYR A 229 6.15 -2.58 3.22
C TYR A 229 6.77 -3.84 2.58
N ASP A 230 6.55 -5.01 3.18
CA ASP A 230 7.01 -6.29 2.63
C ASP A 230 6.41 -6.55 1.25
N PHE A 231 5.13 -6.18 1.06
CA PHE A 231 4.45 -6.26 -0.21
C PHE A 231 5.12 -5.36 -1.25
N VAL A 232 5.21 -4.04 -0.98
CA VAL A 232 5.80 -3.06 -1.91
C VAL A 232 7.26 -3.40 -2.24
N SER A 233 8.05 -3.82 -1.25
CA SER A 233 9.45 -4.17 -1.46
C SER A 233 9.62 -5.47 -2.28
N PHE A 234 8.81 -6.50 -2.02
CA PHE A 234 8.78 -7.71 -2.84
C PHE A 234 8.45 -7.38 -4.30
N TRP A 235 7.51 -6.46 -4.50
CA TRP A 235 7.11 -5.97 -5.81
C TRP A 235 8.21 -5.24 -6.55
N ASP A 236 8.86 -4.27 -5.90
CA ASP A 236 9.96 -3.53 -6.49
C ASP A 236 11.08 -4.49 -6.93
N CYS A 237 11.38 -5.49 -6.10
CA CYS A 237 12.33 -6.54 -6.43
C CYS A 237 11.89 -7.36 -7.65
N GLN A 238 10.62 -7.79 -7.71
CA GLN A 238 10.11 -8.58 -8.84
C GLN A 238 10.08 -7.78 -10.15
N ILE A 239 9.70 -6.49 -10.10
CA ILE A 239 9.74 -5.60 -11.26
C ILE A 239 11.19 -5.44 -11.73
N GLN A 240 12.11 -5.13 -10.82
CA GLN A 240 13.52 -4.96 -11.15
C GLN A 240 14.13 -6.24 -11.73
N LYS A 241 13.84 -7.39 -11.12
CA LYS A 241 14.29 -8.71 -11.63
C LYS A 241 13.75 -8.97 -13.03
N SER A 242 12.44 -8.78 -13.24
CA SER A 242 11.83 -8.98 -14.55
C SER A 242 12.39 -8.04 -15.63
N PHE A 243 12.72 -6.80 -15.25
CA PHE A 243 13.33 -5.81 -16.13
C PHE A 243 14.77 -6.19 -16.46
N THR A 244 15.58 -6.56 -15.46
CA THR A 244 16.97 -6.98 -15.66
C THR A 244 17.06 -8.25 -16.51
N GLU A 245 16.31 -9.31 -16.19
CA GLU A 245 16.31 -10.56 -16.96
C GLU A 245 15.87 -10.36 -18.41
N ARG A 246 14.93 -9.45 -18.66
CA ARG A 246 14.47 -9.17 -20.02
C ARG A 246 15.39 -8.22 -20.76
N ASN A 247 16.04 -7.26 -20.10
CA ASN A 247 17.09 -6.43 -20.72
C ASN A 247 18.30 -7.26 -21.10
N ILE A 248 18.68 -8.27 -20.30
CA ILE A 248 19.73 -9.23 -20.65
C ILE A 248 19.33 -9.99 -21.93
N ARG A 249 18.11 -10.55 -21.98
CA ARG A 249 17.59 -11.21 -23.18
C ARG A 249 17.50 -10.29 -24.40
N LEU A 250 17.14 -9.03 -24.19
CA LEU A 250 17.15 -8.02 -25.26
C LEU A 250 18.58 -7.78 -25.75
N SER A 251 19.55 -7.59 -24.85
CA SER A 251 20.98 -7.44 -25.16
C SER A 251 21.54 -8.61 -25.97
N GLU A 252 21.20 -9.84 -25.57
CA GLU A 252 21.56 -11.05 -26.32
C GLU A 252 20.92 -11.06 -27.72
N ALA A 253 19.65 -10.64 -27.85
CA ALA A 253 18.97 -10.50 -29.13
C ALA A 253 19.50 -9.33 -30.00
N TRP A 254 20.09 -8.29 -29.40
CA TRP A 254 20.81 -7.23 -30.13
C TRP A 254 22.04 -7.80 -30.85
N GLN A 255 22.74 -8.75 -30.22
CA GLN A 255 23.89 -9.42 -30.82
C GLN A 255 23.50 -10.22 -32.08
N SER A 256 22.35 -10.91 -32.07
CA SER A 256 21.86 -11.67 -33.23
C SER A 256 21.54 -10.80 -34.45
N SER A 257 20.86 -9.66 -34.26
CA SER A 257 20.60 -8.72 -35.36
C SER A 257 21.87 -8.05 -35.88
N PHE A 258 22.84 -7.82 -35.00
CA PHE A 258 24.14 -7.29 -35.38
C PHE A 258 24.89 -8.28 -36.30
N TYR A 259 24.83 -9.58 -36.04
CA TYR A 259 25.39 -10.59 -36.94
C TYR A 259 24.68 -10.65 -38.30
N GLN A 260 23.35 -10.53 -38.33
CA GLN A 260 22.60 -10.45 -39.58
C GLN A 260 22.99 -9.21 -40.40
N PHE A 261 23.17 -8.07 -39.73
CA PHE A 261 23.64 -6.84 -40.35
C PHE A 261 25.05 -7.00 -40.93
N ILE A 262 25.99 -7.54 -40.15
CA ILE A 262 27.36 -7.81 -40.60
C ILE A 262 27.36 -8.74 -41.82
N ALA A 263 26.59 -9.84 -41.79
CA ALA A 263 26.54 -10.81 -42.88
C ALA A 263 26.08 -10.17 -44.20
N VAL A 264 25.02 -9.34 -44.17
CA VAL A 264 24.52 -8.63 -45.35
C VAL A 264 25.54 -7.64 -45.89
N VAL A 265 26.18 -6.86 -45.00
CA VAL A 265 27.22 -5.89 -45.38
C VAL A 265 28.44 -6.60 -45.98
N SER A 266 28.91 -7.70 -45.36
CA SER A 266 30.04 -8.48 -45.87
C SER A 266 29.77 -9.05 -47.26
N ILE A 267 28.57 -9.59 -47.51
CA ILE A 267 28.18 -10.09 -48.83
C ILE A 267 28.19 -8.95 -49.87
N ALA A 268 27.62 -7.79 -49.53
CA ALA A 268 27.60 -6.63 -50.43
C ALA A 268 29.02 -6.14 -50.78
N VAL A 269 29.93 -6.09 -49.80
CA VAL A 269 31.34 -5.68 -50.00
C VAL A 269 32.09 -6.68 -50.89
N VAL A 270 31.91 -7.98 -50.68
CA VAL A 270 32.55 -9.01 -51.53
C VAL A 270 32.05 -8.91 -52.97
N ILE A 271 30.75 -8.70 -53.18
CA ILE A 271 30.17 -8.49 -54.52
C ILE A 271 30.78 -7.26 -55.19
N LEU A 272 30.96 -6.16 -54.46
CA LEU A 272 31.60 -4.94 -54.99
C LEU A 272 33.07 -5.18 -55.39
N ILE A 273 33.86 -5.83 -54.53
CA ILE A 273 35.30 -6.08 -54.78
C ILE A 273 35.53 -7.02 -55.97
N ILE A 274 34.67 -8.03 -56.17
CA ILE A 274 34.82 -8.97 -57.30
C ILE A 274 34.54 -8.29 -58.65
N PHE A 275 33.74 -7.20 -58.65
CA PHE A 275 33.21 -6.61 -59.88
C PHE A 275 33.75 -5.22 -60.24
N PHE A 276 34.36 -4.50 -59.30
CA PHE A 276 35.03 -3.21 -59.50
C PHE A 276 36.55 -3.37 -59.47
#